data_AF-X1V7M7-F1
#
_entry.id   AF-X1V7M7-F1
#
_cell.length_a   1.000
_cell.length_b   1.000
_cell.length_c   1.000
_cell.angle_alpha   90.00
_cell.angle_beta   90.00
_cell.angle_gamma   90.00
#
_symmetry.space_group_name_H-M   'P 1'
#
loop_
_entity.id
_entity.type
_entity.pdbx_description
1 polymer ?
#
loop_
_entity_poly.entity_id
_entity_poly.type
_entity_poly.pdbx_seq_one_letter_code
_entity_poly.pdbx_strand_id
1 'polypeptide(L)'
;MEAGTLDGEKYDLVDAMILAGDPDVSDNYLSQVEKSACPTCGSCSGMFTANSMNCLSEAIGLALPGNGTILATHKNRLTLFQKAAGLIVELTYKYYRDGDESVLPRSIANKSAFKNAMTLDIAMGGSTNTVLHLLAIAHEAQVDFTMKDIDELSKKTPVLCKVAPSSDYHVEDVNKAGGILSIMGELDRARLLDTSARRI
;
A
#
# COMPACT_ATOMS: atom_id res chain seq x y z
N MET A 1 0.32 -1.94 11.53
CA MET A 1 0.03 -1.78 12.97
C MET A 1 -0.50 -0.38 13.19
N GLU A 2 -1.11 -0.11 14.33
CA GLU A 2 -1.39 1.26 14.78
C GLU A 2 -0.09 1.99 15.12
N ALA A 3 -0.07 3.31 14.98
CA ALA A 3 1.05 4.11 15.47
C ALA A 3 1.02 4.15 17.01
N GLY A 4 2.20 4.12 17.62
CA GLY A 4 2.35 4.36 19.06
C GLY A 4 1.92 5.76 19.45
N THR A 5 1.54 5.95 20.72
CA THR A 5 1.27 7.29 21.26
C THR A 5 1.91 7.43 22.63
N LEU A 6 2.70 8.49 22.81
CA LEU A 6 3.33 8.84 24.07
C LEU A 6 3.20 10.36 24.25
N ASP A 7 2.62 10.79 25.38
CA ASP A 7 2.39 12.21 25.71
C ASP A 7 1.65 13.04 24.65
N GLY A 8 0.80 12.38 23.85
CA GLY A 8 0.00 13.00 22.79
C GLY A 8 0.68 13.04 21.41
N GLU A 9 1.96 12.65 21.34
CA GLU A 9 2.72 12.54 20.10
C GLU A 9 2.66 11.12 19.55
N LYS A 10 2.62 10.98 18.22
CA LYS A 10 2.64 9.67 17.55
C LYS A 10 4.08 9.22 17.32
N TYR A 11 4.32 7.93 17.51
CA TYR A 11 5.62 7.30 17.28
C TYR A 11 5.46 6.03 16.45
N ASP A 12 6.47 5.76 15.63
CA ASP A 12 6.65 4.47 14.99
C ASP A 12 8.05 3.89 15.21
N LEU A 13 8.29 2.71 14.63
CA LEU A 13 9.55 1.98 14.77
C LEU A 13 10.77 2.81 14.36
N VAL A 14 10.63 3.65 13.32
CA VAL A 14 11.74 4.47 12.82
C VAL A 14 12.04 5.61 13.79
N ASP A 15 11.02 6.21 14.41
CA ASP A 15 11.25 7.24 15.44
C ASP A 15 12.07 6.69 16.60
N ALA A 16 11.74 5.47 17.08
CA ALA A 16 12.53 4.80 18.12
C ALA A 16 13.99 4.57 17.69
N MET A 17 14.23 4.20 16.42
CA MET A 17 15.58 4.00 15.89
C MET A 17 16.36 5.32 15.75
N ILE A 18 15.70 6.40 15.30
CA ILE A 18 16.31 7.72 15.14
C ILE A 18 16.68 8.27 16.52
N LEU A 19 15.75 8.23 17.48
CA LEU A 19 16.00 8.71 18.85
C LEU A 19 17.08 7.89 19.56
N ALA A 20 17.19 6.58 19.29
CA ALA A 20 18.28 5.77 19.82
C ALA A 20 19.67 6.18 19.31
N GLY A 21 19.73 6.86 18.14
CA GLY A 21 20.96 7.39 17.57
C GLY A 21 21.32 8.81 18.05
N ASP A 22 20.42 9.46 18.79
CA ASP A 22 20.60 10.84 19.26
C ASP A 22 21.18 10.84 20.69
N PRO A 23 22.42 11.32 20.90
CA PRO A 23 23.06 11.33 22.21
C PRO A 23 22.41 12.28 23.22
N ASP A 24 21.59 13.23 22.75
CA ASP A 24 20.90 14.19 23.62
C ASP A 24 19.58 13.62 24.19
N VAL A 25 19.15 12.44 23.72
CA VAL A 25 17.95 11.75 24.20
C VAL A 25 18.27 10.90 25.43
N SER A 26 17.55 11.11 26.54
CA SER A 26 17.73 10.32 27.76
C SER A 26 17.30 8.86 27.59
N ASP A 27 18.03 7.92 28.21
CA ASP A 27 17.69 6.48 28.23
C ASP A 27 16.27 6.20 28.74
N ASN A 28 15.81 6.97 29.74
CA ASN A 28 14.47 6.81 30.30
C ASN A 28 13.40 7.15 29.25
N TYR A 29 13.54 8.30 28.58
CA TYR A 29 12.63 8.69 27.52
C TYR A 29 12.67 7.70 26.35
N LEU A 30 13.87 7.29 25.92
CA LEU A 30 14.04 6.30 24.87
C LEU A 30 13.34 4.98 25.20
N SER A 31 13.45 4.49 26.44
CA SER A 31 12.78 3.27 26.88
C SER A 31 11.25 3.39 26.86
N GLN A 32 10.70 4.59 27.11
CA GLN A 32 9.26 4.82 27.01
C GLN A 32 8.80 4.82 25.55
N VAL A 33 9.56 5.47 24.66
CA VAL A 33 9.28 5.45 23.21
C VAL A 33 9.36 4.03 22.66
N GLU A 34 10.42 3.28 22.96
CA GLU A 34 10.60 1.89 22.51
C GLU A 34 9.39 1.01 22.86
N LYS A 35 8.91 1.09 24.10
CA LYS A 35 7.76 0.32 24.58
C LYS A 35 6.44 0.75 23.95
N SER A 36 6.35 1.98 23.46
CA SER A 36 5.11 2.58 22.96
C SER A 36 5.02 2.59 21.44
N ALA A 37 6.15 2.61 20.72
CA ALA A 37 6.23 2.72 19.26
C ALA A 37 5.57 1.55 18.51
N CYS A 38 5.45 0.39 19.16
CA CYS A 38 4.90 -0.82 18.56
C CYS A 38 3.68 -1.39 19.32
N PRO A 39 2.53 -0.71 19.37
CA PRO A 39 1.46 -1.04 20.32
C PRO A 39 0.62 -2.28 19.92
N THR A 40 0.58 -2.64 18.64
CA THR A 40 -0.27 -3.72 18.12
C THR A 40 0.46 -4.63 17.13
N CYS A 41 -0.16 -5.75 16.77
CA CYS A 41 0.33 -6.56 15.65
C CYS A 41 0.19 -5.84 14.28
N GLY A 42 0.92 -6.34 13.28
CA GLY A 42 0.91 -5.87 11.89
C GLY A 42 2.27 -5.39 11.40
N SER A 43 2.35 -4.99 10.12
CA SER A 43 3.53 -4.31 9.54
C SER A 43 3.76 -2.93 10.17
N CYS A 44 4.93 -2.31 9.92
CA CYS A 44 5.23 -0.93 10.32
C CYS A 44 4.07 0.04 9.99
N SER A 45 3.86 1.09 10.78
CA SER A 45 2.70 2.01 10.65
C SER A 45 2.88 3.08 9.55
N GLY A 46 4.11 3.45 9.19
CA GLY A 46 4.41 4.39 8.10
C GLY A 46 4.37 3.78 6.70
N MET A 47 4.52 4.59 5.64
CA MET A 47 4.53 4.18 4.22
C MET A 47 5.85 3.55 3.79
N PHE A 48 6.30 2.54 4.53
CA PHE A 48 7.46 1.71 4.17
C PHE A 48 7.08 0.63 3.16
N THR A 49 8.03 -0.25 2.82
CA THR A 49 7.85 -1.27 1.77
C THR A 49 6.62 -2.15 2.00
N ALA A 50 6.37 -2.60 3.24
CA ALA A 50 5.22 -3.48 3.52
C ALA A 50 3.88 -2.82 3.18
N ASN A 51 3.67 -1.58 3.64
CA ASN A 51 2.43 -0.86 3.35
C ASN A 51 2.36 -0.44 1.88
N SER A 52 3.47 0.05 1.30
CA SER A 52 3.52 0.42 -0.12
C SER A 52 3.11 -0.77 -0.99
N MET A 53 3.74 -1.95 -0.82
CA MET A 53 3.40 -3.15 -1.59
C MET A 53 1.97 -3.65 -1.37
N ASN A 54 1.44 -3.49 -0.16
CA ASN A 54 0.06 -3.86 0.15
C ASN A 54 -0.95 -2.93 -0.57
N CYS A 55 -0.64 -1.63 -0.62
CA CYS A 55 -1.39 -0.65 -1.40
C CYS A 55 -1.29 -0.90 -2.91
N LEU A 56 -0.11 -1.29 -3.40
CA LEU A 56 0.09 -1.64 -4.82
C LEU A 56 -0.63 -2.92 -5.22
N SER A 57 -0.75 -3.90 -4.32
CA SER A 57 -1.56 -5.11 -4.57
C SER A 57 -3.02 -4.74 -4.83
N GLU A 58 -3.53 -3.76 -4.07
CA GLU A 58 -4.83 -3.16 -4.32
C GLU A 58 -4.81 -2.37 -5.64
N ALA A 59 -3.84 -1.52 -5.91
CA ALA A 59 -3.80 -0.71 -7.14
C ALA A 59 -3.74 -1.53 -8.44
N ILE A 60 -2.95 -2.61 -8.47
CA ILE A 60 -2.87 -3.56 -9.60
C ILE A 60 -4.23 -4.26 -9.80
N GLY A 61 -5.03 -4.38 -8.74
CA GLY A 61 -6.34 -5.03 -8.79
C GLY A 61 -6.31 -6.51 -8.45
N LEU A 62 -5.23 -7.00 -7.82
CA LEU A 62 -5.10 -8.37 -7.32
C LEU A 62 -5.54 -8.50 -5.85
N ALA A 63 -5.83 -7.39 -5.18
CA ALA A 63 -6.37 -7.38 -3.83
C ALA A 63 -7.67 -6.58 -3.77
N LEU A 64 -8.55 -7.01 -2.86
CA LEU A 64 -9.83 -6.37 -2.60
C LEU A 64 -9.65 -4.94 -2.06
N PRO A 65 -10.61 -4.05 -2.33
CA PRO A 65 -10.63 -2.71 -1.75
C PRO A 65 -10.48 -2.70 -0.22
N GLY A 66 -9.61 -1.82 0.27
CA GLY A 66 -9.26 -1.69 1.69
C GLY A 66 -8.15 -2.65 2.15
N ASN A 67 -7.66 -3.53 1.27
CA ASN A 67 -6.53 -4.41 1.61
C ASN A 67 -5.29 -3.62 2.00
N GLY A 68 -5.00 -2.50 1.31
CA GLY A 68 -3.82 -1.69 1.55
C GLY A 68 -3.78 -1.02 2.92
N THR A 69 -4.93 -0.57 3.44
CA THR A 69 -4.96 0.40 4.56
C THR A 69 -5.70 -0.07 5.80
N ILE A 70 -6.59 -1.07 5.74
CA ILE A 70 -7.31 -1.54 6.93
C ILE A 70 -6.30 -2.09 7.95
N LEU A 71 -6.31 -1.62 9.20
CA LEU A 71 -5.32 -2.08 10.18
C LEU A 71 -5.51 -3.56 10.53
N ALA A 72 -4.43 -4.21 10.94
CA ALA A 72 -4.42 -5.64 11.28
C ALA A 72 -5.41 -5.98 12.42
N THR A 73 -5.53 -5.08 13.39
CA THR A 73 -6.43 -5.15 14.54
C THR A 73 -7.88 -4.76 14.23
N HIS A 74 -8.12 -4.09 13.10
CA HIS A 74 -9.43 -3.52 12.80
C HIS A 74 -10.45 -4.62 12.45
N LYS A 75 -11.66 -4.57 13.03
CA LYS A 75 -12.71 -5.59 12.80
C LYS A 75 -13.02 -5.87 11.32
N ASN A 76 -12.93 -4.84 10.47
CA ASN A 76 -13.16 -4.98 9.02
C ASN A 76 -12.12 -5.86 8.32
N ARG A 77 -10.94 -6.10 8.93
CA ARG A 77 -9.93 -7.00 8.37
C ARG A 77 -10.44 -8.44 8.30
N LEU A 78 -11.21 -8.88 9.32
CA LEU A 78 -11.88 -10.19 9.29
C LEU A 78 -12.93 -10.27 8.18
N THR A 79 -13.74 -9.23 8.01
CA THR A 79 -14.72 -9.15 6.92
C THR A 79 -14.04 -9.21 5.55
N LEU A 80 -12.89 -8.56 5.39
CA LEU A 80 -12.09 -8.62 4.16
C LEU A 80 -11.61 -10.05 3.87
N PHE A 81 -11.13 -10.78 4.89
CA PHE A 81 -10.72 -12.17 4.73
C PHE A 81 -11.88 -13.08 4.31
N GLN A 82 -13.04 -12.93 4.93
CA GLN A 82 -14.24 -13.70 4.57
C GLN A 82 -14.68 -13.41 3.12
N LYS A 83 -14.63 -12.14 2.69
CA LYS A 83 -14.90 -11.75 1.30
C LYS A 83 -13.88 -12.36 0.34
N ALA A 84 -12.59 -12.30 0.66
CA ALA A 84 -11.54 -12.88 -0.16
C ALA A 84 -11.70 -14.41 -0.30
N ALA A 85 -12.07 -15.09 0.78
CA ALA A 85 -12.32 -16.54 0.78
C ALA A 85 -13.52 -16.93 -0.10
N GLY A 86 -14.60 -16.14 -0.09
CA GLY A 86 -15.71 -16.34 -1.01
C GLY A 86 -15.33 -16.06 -2.46
N LEU A 87 -14.61 -14.95 -2.69
CA LEU A 87 -14.20 -14.52 -4.03
C LEU A 87 -13.29 -15.55 -4.70
N ILE A 88 -12.29 -16.10 -4.01
CA ILE A 88 -11.39 -17.08 -4.65
C ILE A 88 -12.14 -18.34 -5.12
N VAL A 89 -13.17 -18.78 -4.39
CA VAL A 89 -14.04 -19.89 -4.80
C VAL A 89 -14.84 -19.50 -6.05
N GLU A 90 -15.40 -18.29 -6.09
CA GLU A 90 -16.10 -17.78 -7.27
C GLU A 90 -15.20 -17.70 -8.50
N LEU A 91 -13.99 -17.13 -8.37
CA LEU A 91 -13.02 -17.04 -9.46
C LEU A 91 -12.58 -18.43 -9.94
N THR A 92 -12.46 -19.40 -9.03
CA THR A 92 -12.16 -20.80 -9.35
C THR A 92 -13.28 -21.40 -10.22
N TYR A 93 -14.55 -21.19 -9.86
CA TYR A 93 -15.67 -21.64 -10.71
C TYR A 93 -15.68 -20.94 -12.07
N LYS A 94 -15.50 -19.62 -12.11
CA LYS A 94 -15.44 -18.86 -13.36
C LYS A 94 -14.40 -19.43 -14.32
N TYR A 95 -13.20 -19.73 -13.82
CA TYR A 95 -12.15 -20.31 -14.65
C TYR A 95 -12.43 -21.77 -15.04
N TYR A 96 -12.58 -22.67 -14.06
CA TYR A 96 -12.63 -24.12 -14.35
C TYR A 96 -13.98 -24.62 -14.89
N ARG A 97 -15.09 -23.99 -14.51
CA ARG A 97 -16.44 -24.38 -14.96
C ARG A 97 -16.89 -23.55 -16.16
N ASP A 98 -16.70 -22.24 -16.09
CA ASP A 98 -17.27 -21.31 -17.09
C ASP A 98 -16.26 -20.95 -18.19
N GLY A 99 -14.99 -21.33 -18.06
CA GLY A 99 -13.94 -21.05 -19.05
C GLY A 99 -13.53 -19.58 -19.11
N ASP A 100 -13.82 -18.80 -18.08
CA ASP A 100 -13.52 -17.38 -18.03
C ASP A 100 -12.05 -17.15 -17.62
N GLU A 101 -11.16 -17.03 -18.61
CA GLU A 101 -9.74 -16.71 -18.38
C GLU A 101 -9.49 -15.28 -17.90
N SER A 102 -10.50 -14.40 -17.95
CA SER A 102 -10.35 -13.00 -17.59
C SER A 102 -10.15 -12.77 -16.08
N VAL A 103 -10.38 -13.80 -15.26
CA VAL A 103 -10.12 -13.80 -13.81
C VAL A 103 -8.69 -14.18 -13.44
N LEU A 104 -7.88 -14.66 -14.40
CA LEU A 104 -6.51 -15.07 -14.12
C LEU A 104 -5.63 -13.87 -13.75
N PRO A 105 -4.61 -14.04 -12.89
CA PRO A 105 -3.75 -12.94 -12.47
C PRO A 105 -3.12 -12.15 -13.63
N ARG A 106 -2.71 -12.83 -14.72
CA ARG A 106 -2.12 -12.16 -15.91
C ARG A 106 -3.15 -11.37 -16.74
N SER A 107 -4.43 -11.72 -16.65
CA SER A 107 -5.52 -10.95 -17.28
C SER A 107 -5.78 -9.63 -16.53
N ILE A 108 -5.40 -9.57 -15.25
CA ILE A 108 -5.59 -8.42 -14.35
C ILE A 108 -4.33 -7.56 -14.29
N ALA A 109 -3.19 -8.17 -13.97
CA ALA A 109 -1.89 -7.52 -13.87
C ALA A 109 -1.29 -7.25 -15.26
N ASN A 110 -1.92 -6.37 -16.01
CA ASN A 110 -1.49 -5.91 -17.34
C ASN A 110 -0.75 -4.56 -17.25
N LYS A 111 -0.23 -4.07 -18.39
CA LYS A 111 0.57 -2.82 -18.44
C LYS A 111 -0.16 -1.60 -17.85
N SER A 112 -1.48 -1.48 -18.04
CA SER A 112 -2.27 -0.40 -17.45
C SER A 112 -2.34 -0.51 -15.93
N ALA A 113 -2.52 -1.74 -15.39
CA ALA A 113 -2.52 -1.97 -13.95
C ALA A 113 -1.18 -1.60 -13.30
N PHE A 114 -0.05 -1.95 -13.92
CA PHE A 114 1.29 -1.57 -13.43
C PHE A 114 1.51 -0.04 -13.48
N LYS A 115 1.07 0.63 -14.54
CA LYS A 115 1.13 2.09 -14.63
C LYS A 115 0.28 2.76 -13.56
N ASN A 116 -0.95 2.30 -13.35
CA ASN A 116 -1.82 2.80 -12.29
C ASN A 116 -1.21 2.59 -10.90
N ALA A 117 -0.62 1.42 -10.65
CA ALA A 117 0.06 1.11 -9.40
C ALA A 117 1.26 2.04 -9.16
N MET A 118 2.13 2.23 -10.16
CA MET A 118 3.26 3.14 -10.03
C MET A 118 2.82 4.60 -9.86
N THR A 119 1.76 5.05 -10.54
CA THR A 119 1.15 6.37 -10.31
C THR A 119 0.68 6.51 -8.85
N LEU A 120 0.00 5.50 -8.31
CA LEU A 120 -0.39 5.51 -6.90
C LEU A 120 0.83 5.60 -5.98
N ASP A 121 1.86 4.78 -6.23
CA ASP A 121 3.08 4.74 -5.41
C ASP A 121 3.74 6.11 -5.32
N ILE A 122 3.91 6.80 -6.46
CA ILE A 122 4.45 8.16 -6.52
C ILE A 122 3.54 9.13 -5.75
N ALA A 123 2.22 9.02 -5.94
CA ALA A 123 1.26 9.90 -5.28
C ALA A 123 1.26 9.75 -3.75
N MET A 124 1.66 8.59 -3.24
CA MET A 124 1.75 8.29 -1.81
C MET A 124 3.15 8.52 -1.23
N GLY A 125 4.14 8.86 -2.06
CA GLY A 125 5.54 8.90 -1.64
C GLY A 125 6.03 7.53 -1.15
N GLY A 126 5.68 6.47 -1.87
CA GLY A 126 5.99 5.08 -1.52
C GLY A 126 7.50 4.79 -1.41
N SER A 127 7.80 3.65 -0.78
CA SER A 127 9.17 3.16 -0.59
C SER A 127 9.88 2.92 -1.93
N THR A 128 11.13 3.36 -2.08
CA THR A 128 11.91 3.10 -3.31
C THR A 128 12.08 1.61 -3.64
N ASN A 129 11.90 0.71 -2.67
CA ASN A 129 11.93 -0.74 -2.89
C ASN A 129 10.77 -1.22 -3.78
N THR A 130 9.68 -0.46 -3.88
CA THR A 130 8.54 -0.78 -4.77
C THR A 130 8.96 -0.83 -6.22
N VAL A 131 9.97 -0.04 -6.63
CA VAL A 131 10.56 -0.08 -7.98
C VAL A 131 11.09 -1.48 -8.28
N LEU A 132 11.89 -2.05 -7.37
CA LEU A 132 12.45 -3.39 -7.53
C LEU A 132 11.34 -4.46 -7.58
N HIS A 133 10.38 -4.36 -6.67
CA HIS A 133 9.29 -5.33 -6.59
C HIS A 133 8.32 -5.23 -7.78
N LEU A 134 7.92 -4.05 -8.21
CA LEU A 134 7.04 -3.87 -9.38
C LEU A 134 7.70 -4.38 -10.66
N LEU A 135 9.00 -4.13 -10.86
CA LEU A 135 9.72 -4.67 -12.01
C LEU A 135 9.79 -6.20 -11.96
N ALA A 136 10.03 -6.79 -10.79
CA ALA A 136 10.04 -8.24 -10.63
C ALA A 136 8.64 -8.86 -10.89
N ILE A 137 7.58 -8.26 -10.36
CA ILE A 137 6.21 -8.74 -10.57
C ILE A 137 5.82 -8.56 -12.04
N ALA A 138 6.21 -7.47 -12.70
CA ALA A 138 5.96 -7.27 -14.13
C ALA A 138 6.67 -8.32 -14.99
N HIS A 139 7.91 -8.67 -14.64
CA HIS A 139 8.64 -9.75 -15.29
C HIS A 139 7.90 -11.09 -15.19
N GLU A 140 7.44 -11.49 -13.99
CA GLU A 140 6.66 -12.72 -13.78
C GLU A 140 5.28 -12.70 -14.48
N ALA A 141 4.67 -11.51 -14.55
CA ALA A 141 3.42 -11.26 -15.26
C ALA A 141 3.62 -11.21 -16.79
N GLN A 142 4.86 -11.24 -17.28
CA GLN A 142 5.21 -11.08 -18.70
C GLN A 142 4.72 -9.75 -19.29
N VAL A 143 4.76 -8.70 -18.48
CA VAL A 143 4.40 -7.33 -18.88
C VAL A 143 5.66 -6.54 -19.18
N ASP A 144 5.69 -5.90 -20.35
CA ASP A 144 6.70 -4.92 -20.70
C ASP A 144 6.50 -3.64 -19.87
N PHE A 145 7.09 -3.61 -18.67
CA PHE A 145 7.11 -2.46 -17.77
C PHE A 145 8.53 -2.26 -17.27
N THR A 146 9.08 -1.07 -17.50
CA THR A 146 10.51 -0.81 -17.35
C THR A 146 10.79 0.40 -16.46
N MET A 147 12.06 0.58 -16.09
CA MET A 147 12.53 1.81 -15.42
C MET A 147 12.17 3.09 -16.20
N LYS A 148 12.08 3.02 -17.52
CA LYS A 148 11.69 4.17 -18.35
C LYS A 148 10.23 4.55 -18.12
N ASP A 149 9.33 3.58 -18.00
CA ASP A 149 7.93 3.85 -17.67
C ASP A 149 7.81 4.54 -16.29
N ILE A 150 8.61 4.09 -15.31
CA ILE A 150 8.65 4.69 -13.97
C ILE A 150 9.13 6.14 -14.01
N ASP A 151 10.22 6.42 -14.73
CA ASP A 151 10.76 7.78 -14.91
C ASP A 151 9.78 8.72 -15.64
N GLU A 152 9.04 8.21 -16.63
CA GLU A 152 8.01 9.00 -17.32
C GLU A 152 6.82 9.35 -16.42
N LEU A 153 6.43 8.42 -15.54
CA LEU A 153 5.34 8.64 -14.57
C LEU A 153 5.77 9.59 -13.45
N SER A 154 6.99 9.47 -12.92
CA SER A 154 7.50 10.32 -11.83
C SER A 154 7.49 11.81 -12.19
N LYS A 155 7.70 12.13 -13.47
CA LYS A 155 7.68 13.51 -13.99
C LYS A 155 6.29 14.13 -14.08
N LYS A 156 5.22 13.33 -14.03
CA LYS A 156 3.84 13.76 -14.27
C LYS A 156 2.95 13.63 -13.04
N THR A 157 3.27 12.70 -12.16
CA THR A 157 2.43 12.37 -11.02
C THR A 157 2.78 13.23 -9.80
N PRO A 158 1.83 14.00 -9.25
CA PRO A 158 2.05 14.77 -8.03
C PRO A 158 2.04 13.87 -6.78
N VAL A 159 2.78 14.25 -5.74
CA VAL A 159 2.67 13.64 -4.40
C VAL A 159 1.45 14.23 -3.69
N LEU A 160 0.43 13.41 -3.45
CA LEU A 160 -0.86 13.80 -2.88
C LEU A 160 -1.00 13.45 -1.40
N CYS A 161 -0.49 12.28 -0.99
CA CYS A 161 -0.65 11.75 0.36
C CYS A 161 0.73 11.53 0.98
N LYS A 162 1.22 12.53 1.71
CA LYS A 162 2.44 12.37 2.50
C LYS A 162 2.11 11.62 3.77
N VAL A 163 2.76 10.49 3.97
CA VAL A 163 2.66 9.61 5.15
C VAL A 163 4.07 9.45 5.71
N ALA A 164 4.20 9.22 7.02
CA ALA A 164 5.46 8.90 7.69
C ALA A 164 6.31 7.94 6.82
N PRO A 165 7.58 8.27 6.55
CA PRO A 165 8.39 9.30 7.21
C PRO A 165 8.28 10.72 6.60
N SER A 166 7.44 10.93 5.59
CA SER A 166 7.34 12.23 4.89
C SER A 166 6.39 13.24 5.55
N SER A 167 5.71 12.84 6.62
CA SER A 167 4.78 13.63 7.43
C SER A 167 4.50 12.92 8.77
N ASP A 168 3.65 13.51 9.61
CA ASP A 168 3.23 12.95 10.89
C ASP A 168 1.99 12.03 10.80
N TYR A 169 1.54 11.71 9.58
CA TYR A 169 0.39 10.82 9.35
C TYR A 169 0.84 9.38 9.12
N HIS A 170 0.08 8.42 9.61
CA HIS A 170 0.35 6.98 9.43
C HIS A 170 -0.72 6.31 8.55
N VAL A 171 -0.52 5.04 8.19
CA VAL A 171 -1.47 4.30 7.31
C VAL A 171 -2.88 4.22 7.90
N GLU A 172 -3.01 4.24 9.22
CA GLU A 172 -4.32 4.34 9.88
C GLU A 172 -5.09 5.61 9.50
N ASP A 173 -4.40 6.72 9.30
CA ASP A 173 -5.00 8.01 8.96
C ASP A 173 -5.41 8.01 7.48
N VAL A 174 -4.60 7.38 6.61
CA VAL A 174 -4.98 7.10 5.21
C VAL A 174 -6.25 6.26 5.16
N ASN A 175 -6.36 5.22 5.99
CA ASN A 175 -7.56 4.40 6.06
C ASN A 175 -8.79 5.21 6.49
N LYS A 176 -8.66 6.04 7.53
CA LYS A 176 -9.73 6.93 8.02
C LYS A 176 -10.17 7.94 6.95
N ALA A 177 -9.23 8.41 6.12
CA ALA A 177 -9.48 9.35 5.01
C ALA A 177 -10.10 8.69 3.75
N GLY A 178 -10.39 7.39 3.79
CA GLY A 178 -11.05 6.67 2.69
C GLY A 178 -10.13 5.74 1.90
N GLY A 179 -8.88 5.54 2.34
CA GLY A 179 -7.97 4.53 1.83
C GLY A 179 -7.52 4.71 0.39
N ILE A 180 -7.05 3.62 -0.22
CA ILE A 180 -6.41 3.64 -1.53
C ILE A 180 -7.35 4.08 -2.65
N LEU A 181 -8.59 3.61 -2.65
CA LEU A 181 -9.56 4.01 -3.67
C LEU A 181 -9.86 5.51 -3.66
N SER A 182 -9.77 6.18 -2.51
CA SER A 182 -9.96 7.64 -2.46
C SER A 182 -8.81 8.38 -3.14
N ILE A 183 -7.57 7.93 -2.92
CA ILE A 183 -6.38 8.48 -3.59
C ILE A 183 -6.45 8.19 -5.11
N MET A 184 -6.80 6.96 -5.49
CA MET A 184 -7.00 6.61 -6.91
C MET A 184 -8.10 7.46 -7.55
N GLY A 185 -9.17 7.79 -6.81
CA GLY A 185 -10.22 8.68 -7.29
C GLY A 185 -9.75 10.11 -7.57
N GLU A 186 -8.81 10.65 -6.79
CA GLU A 186 -8.19 11.95 -7.10
C GLU A 186 -7.28 11.86 -8.33
N LEU A 187 -6.51 10.79 -8.46
CA LEU A 187 -5.64 10.56 -9.62
C LEU A 187 -6.46 10.39 -10.92
N ASP A 188 -7.61 9.72 -10.85
CA ASP A 188 -8.54 9.61 -11.97
C ASP A 188 -9.15 10.97 -12.36
N ARG A 189 -9.55 11.79 -11.38
CA ARG A 189 -9.98 13.18 -11.63
C ARG A 189 -8.92 14.01 -12.35
N ALA A 190 -7.65 13.76 -12.04
CA ALA A 190 -6.49 14.35 -12.72
C ALA A 190 -6.15 13.68 -14.07
N ARG A 191 -6.90 12.66 -14.50
CA ARG A 191 -6.68 11.86 -15.73
C ARG A 191 -5.31 11.17 -15.75
N LEU A 192 -4.83 10.73 -14.59
CA LEU A 192 -3.55 10.05 -14.42
C LEU A 192 -3.68 8.53 -14.35
N LEU A 193 -4.91 8.00 -14.38
CA LEU A 193 -5.19 6.57 -14.33
C LEU A 193 -5.91 6.09 -15.59
N ASP A 194 -5.69 4.81 -15.91
CA ASP A 194 -6.50 4.07 -16.86
C ASP A 194 -7.58 3.28 -16.11
N THR A 195 -8.82 3.77 -16.14
CA THR A 195 -9.97 3.16 -15.46
C THR A 195 -10.56 1.95 -16.20
N SER A 196 -10.05 1.61 -17.38
CA SER A 196 -10.41 0.36 -18.08
C SER A 196 -9.66 -0.86 -17.53
N ALA A 197 -8.65 -0.66 -16.68
CA ALA A 197 -7.89 -1.73 -16.07
C ALA A 197 -8.79 -2.64 -15.21
N ARG A 198 -8.80 -3.93 -15.55
CA ARG A 198 -9.58 -4.95 -14.85
C ARG A 198 -9.03 -5.19 -13.44
N ARG A 199 -9.91 -5.60 -12.54
CA ARG A 199 -9.64 -5.91 -11.13
C ARG A 199 -10.45 -7.15 -10.72
N ILE A 200 -10.03 -7.85 -9.67
CA ILE A 200 -10.79 -8.95 -9.06
C ILE A 200 -12.13 -8.49 -8.48
#